data_AF-A0A090M7I8-F1
#
_entry.id   AF-A0A090M7I8-F1
#
_cell.length_a   1.000
_cell.length_b   1.000
_cell.length_c   1.000
_cell.angle_alpha   90.00
_cell.angle_beta   90.00
_cell.angle_gamma   90.00
#
_symmetry.space_group_name_H-M   'P 1'
#
loop_
_entity.id
_entity.type
_entity.pdbx_description
1 polymer ?
#
loop_
_entity_poly.entity_id
_entity_poly.type
_entity_poly.pdbx_seq_one_letter_code
_entity_poly.pdbx_strand_id
1 'polypeptide(L)'
;MRGVSVCVVGDNERANDGVARALAKRFGYACVSVPALVESAASAVNDEDEDDESAAASPEAKRLMLENSAHEQLSTYLRLCVATSGGGRGATARGDCWTWLFGMITVWVDEEGADETAPQREAYELSEVRVVVSKGKDDYESVADRVMDGIKTLLDADADICGRKNLYIRFGCRGDWPNLQPPGEWKGELEGGDAGGENGAT
;
A
#
# COMPACT_ATOMS: atom_id res chain seq x y z
N MET A 1 2.09 18.39 -6.08
CA MET A 1 2.14 16.93 -6.33
C MET A 1 1.57 16.62 -7.72
N ARG A 2 2.25 15.82 -8.55
CA ARG A 2 1.90 15.63 -9.98
C ARG A 2 0.80 14.57 -10.21
N GLY A 3 -0.33 14.68 -9.49
CA GLY A 3 -1.50 13.83 -9.73
C GLY A 3 -1.39 12.37 -9.30
N VAL A 4 -0.35 11.99 -8.56
CA VAL A 4 -0.17 10.65 -7.99
C VAL A 4 -1.10 10.48 -6.79
N SER A 5 -1.62 9.27 -6.59
CA SER A 5 -2.46 8.95 -5.42
C SER A 5 -1.59 8.79 -4.16
N VAL A 6 -2.21 8.90 -2.98
CA VAL A 6 -1.57 8.67 -1.68
C VAL A 6 -2.26 7.48 -1.02
N CYS A 7 -1.49 6.56 -0.44
CA CYS A 7 -2.00 5.43 0.32
C CYS A 7 -1.51 5.52 1.77
N VAL A 8 -2.44 5.54 2.71
CA VAL A 8 -2.17 5.64 4.16
C VAL A 8 -2.26 4.26 4.80
N VAL A 9 -1.14 3.81 5.35
CA VAL A 9 -0.97 2.53 6.04
C VAL A 9 -0.57 2.75 7.49
N GLY A 10 -0.74 1.72 8.32
CA GLY A 10 -0.44 1.79 9.75
C GLY A 10 -1.36 0.89 10.54
N ASP A 11 -1.06 0.66 11.82
CA ASP A 11 -1.79 -0.30 12.64
C ASP A 11 -3.22 0.13 13.00
N ASN A 12 -3.50 1.43 12.97
CA ASN A 12 -4.78 2.00 13.41
C ASN A 12 -5.65 2.43 12.22
N GLU A 13 -6.66 1.62 11.89
CA GLU A 13 -7.62 1.88 10.81
C GLU A 13 -8.22 3.30 10.86
N ARG A 14 -8.61 3.74 12.07
CA ARG A 14 -9.24 5.05 12.27
C ARG A 14 -8.26 6.20 12.03
N ALA A 15 -7.00 6.02 12.42
CA ALA A 15 -5.96 7.00 12.13
C ALA A 15 -5.68 7.06 10.62
N ASN A 16 -5.61 5.90 9.95
CA ASN A 16 -5.42 5.83 8.51
C ASN A 16 -6.54 6.58 7.76
N ASP A 17 -7.81 6.31 8.09
CA ASP A 17 -8.97 6.98 7.48
C ASP A 17 -9.00 8.48 7.80
N GLY A 18 -8.76 8.86 9.05
CA GLY A 18 -8.73 10.25 9.48
C GLY A 18 -7.69 11.08 8.73
N VAL A 19 -6.46 10.57 8.64
CA VAL A 19 -5.35 11.22 7.93
C VAL A 19 -5.60 11.24 6.43
N ALA A 20 -6.07 10.16 5.82
CA ALA A 20 -6.39 10.12 4.39
C ALA A 20 -7.45 11.15 4.01
N ARG A 21 -8.49 11.33 4.82
CA ARG A 21 -9.53 12.36 4.61
C ARG A 21 -8.98 13.77 4.72
N ALA A 22 -8.14 14.02 5.72
CA ALA A 22 -7.50 15.32 5.90
C ALA A 22 -6.57 15.66 4.72
N LEU A 23 -5.82 14.68 4.21
CA LEU A 23 -5.00 14.82 3.00
C LEU A 23 -5.84 15.06 1.75
N ALA A 24 -6.95 14.33 1.59
CA ALA A 24 -7.85 14.49 0.45
C ALA A 24 -8.35 15.94 0.30
N LYS A 25 -8.70 16.59 1.43
CA LYS A 25 -9.07 18.01 1.45
C LYS A 25 -7.94 18.92 0.96
N ARG A 26 -6.70 18.69 1.40
CA ARG A 26 -5.52 19.49 1.02
C ARG A 26 -5.17 19.34 -0.45
N PHE A 27 -5.28 18.13 -0.99
CA PHE A 27 -4.99 17.85 -2.40
C PHE A 27 -6.16 18.15 -3.34
N GLY A 28 -7.39 18.29 -2.82
CA GLY A 28 -8.60 18.31 -3.64
C GLY A 28 -8.88 16.97 -4.32
N TYR A 29 -8.51 15.87 -3.65
CA TYR A 29 -8.64 14.49 -4.15
C TYR A 29 -9.87 13.81 -3.56
N ALA A 30 -10.29 12.69 -4.15
CA ALA A 30 -11.28 11.83 -3.53
C ALA A 30 -10.62 10.96 -2.46
N CYS A 31 -11.30 10.76 -1.33
CA CYS A 31 -10.87 9.84 -0.28
C CYS A 31 -11.61 8.51 -0.40
N VAL A 32 -10.90 7.40 -0.28
CA VAL A 32 -11.45 6.05 -0.32
C VAL A 32 -10.99 5.27 0.91
N SER A 33 -11.94 4.66 1.63
CA SER A 33 -11.65 3.73 2.74
C SER A 33 -11.79 2.31 2.23
N VAL A 34 -10.68 1.56 2.18
CA VAL A 34 -10.67 0.16 1.77
C VAL A 34 -11.49 -0.72 2.73
N PRO A 35 -11.41 -0.55 4.07
CA PRO A 35 -12.29 -1.26 5.01
C PRO A 35 -13.78 -1.11 4.67
N ALA A 36 -14.22 0.12 4.42
CA ALA A 36 -15.61 0.39 4.08
C ALA A 36 -16.01 -0.20 2.72
N LEU A 37 -15.11 -0.20 1.73
CA LEU A 37 -15.35 -0.86 0.45
C LEU A 37 -15.50 -2.37 0.61
N VAL A 38 -14.62 -3.00 1.40
CA VAL A 38 -14.65 -4.45 1.64
C VAL A 38 -15.90 -4.85 2.42
N GLU A 39 -16.30 -4.07 3.43
CA GLU A 39 -17.54 -4.31 4.18
C GLU A 39 -18.79 -4.17 3.29
N SER A 40 -18.81 -3.16 2.42
CA SER A 40 -19.89 -2.97 1.44
C SER A 40 -19.97 -4.13 0.44
N ALA A 41 -18.82 -4.60 -0.06
CA ALA A 41 -18.76 -5.71 -1.01
C ALA A 41 -19.17 -7.03 -0.35
N ALA A 42 -18.72 -7.29 0.87
CA ALA A 42 -19.07 -8.49 1.61
C ALA A 42 -20.58 -8.56 1.91
N SER A 43 -21.20 -7.42 2.21
CA SER A 43 -22.65 -7.34 2.44
C SER A 43 -23.44 -7.66 1.16
N ALA A 44 -23.01 -7.14 0.01
CA ALA A 44 -23.69 -7.38 -1.27
C ALA A 44 -23.68 -8.86 -1.68
N VAL A 45 -22.59 -9.59 -1.41
CA VAL A 45 -22.48 -11.03 -1.70
C VAL A 45 -23.44 -11.84 -0.84
N ASN A 46 -23.59 -11.51 0.44
CA ASN A 46 -24.51 -12.23 1.33
C ASN A 46 -25.99 -12.04 0.97
N ASP A 47 -26.34 -10.95 0.28
CA ASP A 47 -27.70 -10.69 -0.19
C ASP A 47 -28.03 -11.44 -1.50
N GLU A 48 -27.03 -11.93 -2.23
CA GLU A 48 -27.18 -12.57 -3.55
C GLU A 48 -26.99 -14.11 -3.53
N ASP A 49 -26.32 -14.66 -2.51
CA ASP A 49 -25.96 -16.10 -2.44
C ASP A 49 -26.56 -16.82 -1.21
N GLU A 50 -27.82 -17.28 -1.30
CA GLU A 50 -28.37 -18.29 -0.36
C GLU A 50 -28.02 -19.75 -0.75
N ASP A 51 -27.39 -20.00 -1.91
CA ASP A 51 -27.27 -21.35 -2.49
C ASP A 51 -25.90 -21.69 -3.16
N ASP A 52 -24.76 -21.20 -2.66
CA ASP A 52 -23.44 -21.69 -3.10
C ASP A 52 -22.67 -22.44 -2.00
N GLU A 53 -22.85 -23.75 -1.98
CA GLU A 53 -22.13 -24.71 -1.13
C GLU A 53 -20.68 -24.96 -1.63
N SER A 54 -20.10 -24.08 -2.47
CA SER A 54 -18.78 -24.27 -3.08
C SER A 54 -17.80 -23.08 -2.94
N ALA A 55 -17.48 -22.64 -1.71
CA ALA A 55 -16.18 -21.98 -1.46
C ALA A 55 -15.70 -22.13 -0.01
N ALA A 56 -14.87 -23.14 0.24
CA ALA A 56 -14.20 -23.45 1.51
C ALA A 56 -13.08 -22.46 1.90
N ALA A 57 -13.30 -21.16 1.74
CA ALA A 57 -12.38 -20.11 2.18
C ALA A 57 -12.82 -19.53 3.52
N SER A 58 -11.89 -19.37 4.47
CA SER A 58 -12.19 -18.74 5.75
C SER A 58 -12.67 -17.29 5.55
N PRO A 59 -13.44 -16.72 6.49
CA PRO A 59 -13.85 -15.31 6.40
C PRO A 59 -12.67 -14.34 6.23
N GLU A 60 -11.53 -14.64 6.86
CA GLU A 60 -10.30 -13.87 6.71
C GLU A 60 -9.69 -13.97 5.31
N ALA A 61 -9.72 -15.16 4.71
CA ALA A 61 -9.27 -15.36 3.33
C ALA A 61 -10.18 -14.63 2.33
N LYS A 62 -11.50 -14.68 2.52
CA LYS A 62 -12.47 -13.94 1.69
C LYS A 62 -12.24 -12.42 1.82
N ARG A 63 -12.08 -11.91 3.04
CA ARG A 63 -11.78 -10.49 3.28
C ARG A 63 -10.47 -10.07 2.61
N LEU A 64 -9.44 -10.91 2.71
CA LEU A 64 -8.16 -10.66 2.04
C LEU A 64 -8.31 -10.59 0.52
N MET A 65 -9.05 -11.52 -0.08
CA MET A 65 -9.29 -11.51 -1.53
C MET A 65 -9.99 -10.22 -1.96
N LEU A 66 -11.03 -9.79 -1.23
CA LEU A 66 -11.72 -8.53 -1.49
C LEU A 66 -10.80 -7.32 -1.34
N GLU A 67 -9.96 -7.29 -0.30
CA GLU A 67 -9.02 -6.20 -0.05
C GLU A 67 -7.93 -6.13 -1.13
N ASN A 68 -7.38 -7.27 -1.55
CA ASN A 68 -6.45 -7.35 -2.68
C ASN A 68 -7.09 -6.84 -3.97
N SER A 69 -8.30 -7.29 -4.31
CA SER A 69 -9.04 -6.84 -5.49
C SER A 69 -9.34 -5.33 -5.43
N ALA A 70 -9.68 -4.81 -4.25
CA ALA A 70 -9.88 -3.38 -4.05
C ALA A 70 -8.59 -2.60 -4.32
N HIS A 71 -7.44 -3.05 -3.80
CA HIS A 71 -6.15 -2.41 -4.05
C HIS A 71 -5.72 -2.48 -5.51
N GLU A 72 -5.90 -3.62 -6.17
CA GLU A 72 -5.66 -3.79 -7.60
C GLU A 72 -6.49 -2.79 -8.40
N GLN A 73 -7.81 -2.74 -8.17
CA GLN A 73 -8.69 -1.78 -8.84
C GLN A 73 -8.26 -0.33 -8.57
N LEU A 74 -8.04 0.03 -7.32
CA LEU A 74 -7.66 1.39 -6.91
C LEU A 74 -6.31 1.83 -7.48
N SER A 75 -5.39 0.90 -7.75
CA SER A 75 -4.09 1.19 -8.36
C SER A 75 -4.21 1.78 -9.77
N THR A 76 -5.34 1.56 -10.45
CA THR A 76 -5.61 2.10 -11.79
C THR A 76 -6.12 3.56 -11.78
N TYR A 77 -6.50 4.08 -10.61
CA TYR A 77 -6.99 5.44 -10.45
C TYR A 77 -5.88 6.39 -10.02
N LEU A 78 -5.98 7.64 -10.50
CA LEU A 78 -5.10 8.72 -10.10
C LEU A 78 -5.84 9.69 -9.19
N ARG A 79 -5.09 10.45 -8.39
CA ARG A 79 -5.62 11.51 -7.50
C ARG A 79 -6.62 10.98 -6.46
N LEU A 80 -6.25 9.89 -5.80
CA LEU A 80 -6.95 9.36 -4.63
C LEU A 80 -6.14 9.54 -3.35
N CYS A 81 -6.81 9.63 -2.22
CA CYS A 81 -6.25 9.32 -0.91
C CYS A 81 -6.91 8.04 -0.40
N VAL A 82 -6.14 6.96 -0.30
CA VAL A 82 -6.61 5.63 0.07
C VAL A 82 -6.26 5.37 1.53
N ALA A 83 -7.23 4.99 2.35
CA ALA A 83 -7.03 4.52 3.72
C ALA A 83 -7.16 3.01 3.80
N THR A 84 -6.22 2.37 4.49
CA THR A 84 -6.14 0.89 4.56
C THR A 84 -6.57 0.36 5.93
N SER A 85 -6.92 -0.93 5.99
CA SER A 85 -7.46 -1.58 7.19
C SER A 85 -6.52 -1.57 8.38
N GLY A 86 -5.22 -1.65 8.14
CA GLY A 86 -4.22 -1.69 9.21
C GLY A 86 -4.28 -2.93 10.10
N GLY A 87 -3.65 -2.83 11.26
CA GLY A 87 -3.70 -3.81 12.35
C GLY A 87 -3.15 -5.20 12.02
N GLY A 88 -2.21 -5.30 11.08
CA GLY A 88 -1.67 -6.58 10.62
C GLY A 88 -2.67 -7.44 9.84
N ARG A 89 -3.75 -6.83 9.36
CA ARG A 89 -4.78 -7.50 8.55
C ARG A 89 -4.66 -7.09 7.09
N GLY A 90 -5.23 -7.91 6.23
CA GLY A 90 -5.42 -7.53 4.84
C GLY A 90 -4.17 -7.57 3.98
N ALA A 91 -4.26 -6.92 2.82
CA ALA A 91 -3.19 -6.84 1.82
C ALA A 91 -1.96 -6.13 2.36
N THR A 92 -2.15 -5.01 3.06
CA THR A 92 -1.05 -4.11 3.43
C THR A 92 -0.14 -4.64 4.53
N ALA A 93 -0.57 -5.69 5.24
CA ALA A 93 0.27 -6.39 6.21
C ALA A 93 1.32 -7.32 5.58
N ARG A 94 1.27 -7.54 4.25
CA ARG A 94 2.19 -8.46 3.55
C ARG A 94 2.90 -7.74 2.42
N GLY A 95 4.24 -7.74 2.44
CA GLY A 95 5.05 -7.00 1.48
C GLY A 95 4.85 -7.43 0.02
N ASP A 96 4.52 -8.70 -0.23
CA ASP A 96 4.21 -9.22 -1.58
C ASP A 96 2.95 -8.57 -2.19
N CYS A 97 2.01 -8.13 -1.36
CA CYS A 97 0.78 -7.48 -1.80
C CYS A 97 0.96 -5.97 -2.05
N TRP A 98 2.13 -5.39 -1.74
CA TRP A 98 2.42 -3.97 -1.94
C TRP A 98 2.64 -3.59 -3.40
N THR A 99 2.68 -4.57 -4.29
CA THR A 99 2.77 -4.34 -5.74
C THR A 99 1.72 -3.33 -6.21
N TRP A 100 0.52 -3.32 -5.64
CA TRP A 100 -0.56 -2.39 -5.97
C TRP A 100 -0.41 -1.00 -5.34
N LEU A 101 0.38 -0.90 -4.25
CA LEU A 101 0.59 0.33 -3.49
C LEU A 101 1.75 1.16 -4.02
N PHE A 102 2.77 0.53 -4.61
CA PHE A 102 3.99 1.23 -5.05
C PHE A 102 3.75 2.31 -6.12
N GLY A 103 2.64 2.24 -6.86
CA GLY A 103 2.20 3.30 -7.77
C GLY A 103 1.70 4.58 -7.08
N MET A 104 1.49 4.54 -5.77
CA MET A 104 1.02 5.63 -4.93
C MET A 104 2.14 6.11 -4.01
N ILE A 105 2.04 7.33 -3.48
CA ILE A 105 2.91 7.73 -2.37
C ILE A 105 2.41 7.03 -1.10
N THR A 106 3.25 6.20 -0.50
CA THR A 106 2.92 5.41 0.69
C THR A 106 3.28 6.19 1.95
N VAL A 107 2.29 6.37 2.82
CA VAL A 107 2.41 7.10 4.08
C VAL A 107 2.11 6.15 5.22
N TRP A 108 3.10 5.90 6.07
CA TRP A 108 2.92 5.16 7.31
C TRP A 108 2.58 6.11 8.47
N VAL A 109 1.38 5.96 8.99
CA VAL A 109 0.94 6.57 10.25
C VAL A 109 1.19 5.56 11.37
N ASP A 110 2.27 5.77 12.10
CA ASP A 110 2.71 4.91 13.19
C ASP A 110 2.27 5.48 14.55
N GLU A 111 1.97 4.61 15.52
CA GLU A 111 1.55 5.06 16.85
C GLU A 111 2.71 5.00 17.86
N GLU A 112 2.81 6.01 18.73
CA GLU A 112 3.75 5.99 19.84
C GLU A 112 3.50 4.76 20.73
N GLY A 113 4.56 3.96 20.96
CA GLY A 113 4.49 2.75 21.77
C GLY A 113 3.79 1.58 21.06
N ALA A 114 3.67 1.62 19.73
CA ALA A 114 3.30 0.45 18.94
C ALA A 114 4.30 -0.70 19.16
N ASP A 115 3.83 -1.94 18.98
CA ASP A 115 4.66 -3.13 19.11
C ASP A 115 5.61 -3.25 17.92
N GLU A 116 6.88 -2.87 18.13
CA GLU A 116 7.93 -2.94 17.11
C GLU A 116 8.21 -4.36 16.58
N THR A 117 7.74 -5.41 17.27
CA THR A 117 7.93 -6.81 16.85
C THR A 117 6.82 -7.33 15.96
N ALA A 118 5.76 -6.54 15.74
CA ALA A 118 4.64 -6.98 14.93
C ALA A 118 5.06 -7.21 13.46
N PRO A 119 4.74 -8.37 12.87
CA PRO A 119 5.30 -8.80 11.58
C PRO A 119 4.96 -7.85 10.42
N GLN A 120 3.79 -7.20 10.46
CA GLN A 120 3.37 -6.26 9.42
C GLN A 120 4.24 -5.00 9.33
N ARG A 121 5.04 -4.68 10.36
CA ARG A 121 5.88 -3.48 10.36
C ARG A 121 6.97 -3.54 9.31
N GLU A 122 7.49 -4.74 9.02
CA GLU A 122 8.45 -4.94 7.92
C GLU A 122 7.85 -4.47 6.59
N ALA A 123 6.57 -4.74 6.35
CA ALA A 123 5.88 -4.23 5.17
C ALA A 123 5.73 -2.71 5.22
N TYR A 124 5.32 -2.13 6.37
CA TYR A 124 5.15 -0.68 6.50
C TYR A 124 6.44 0.13 6.31
N GLU A 125 7.62 -0.44 6.60
CA GLU A 125 8.92 0.19 6.34
C GLU A 125 9.20 0.42 4.85
N LEU A 126 8.42 -0.19 3.94
CA LEU A 126 8.43 0.15 2.50
C LEU A 126 7.77 1.51 2.20
N SER A 127 7.19 2.18 3.21
CA SER A 127 6.57 3.50 3.06
C SER A 127 7.60 4.59 2.81
N GLU A 128 7.21 5.58 2.03
CA GLU A 128 8.10 6.68 1.64
C GLU A 128 8.06 7.83 2.64
N VAL A 129 6.95 7.97 3.35
CA VAL A 129 6.75 8.96 4.41
C VAL A 129 6.29 8.24 5.66
N ARG A 130 6.96 8.49 6.79
CA ARG A 130 6.54 8.01 8.11
C ARG A 130 6.22 9.19 9.01
N VAL A 131 5.08 9.13 9.68
CA VAL A 131 4.71 10.06 10.74
C VAL A 131 4.32 9.28 11.98
N VAL A 132 4.86 9.67 13.14
CA VAL A 132 4.53 9.06 14.44
C VAL A 132 3.47 9.93 15.13
N VAL A 133 2.39 9.31 15.59
CA VAL A 133 1.26 9.96 16.25
C VAL A 133 1.08 9.48 17.69
N SER A 134 0.68 10.38 18.58
CA SER A 134 0.27 10.07 19.93
C SER A 134 -1.11 9.41 19.92
N LYS A 135 -1.18 8.20 20.49
CA LYS A 135 -2.37 7.35 20.53
C LYS A 135 -3.62 8.09 21.02
N GLY A 136 -4.58 8.29 20.12
CA GLY A 136 -5.90 8.88 20.39
C GLY A 136 -5.90 10.37 20.79
N LYS A 137 -4.78 11.08 20.64
CA LYS A 137 -4.64 12.48 21.06
C LYS A 137 -4.42 13.45 19.89
N ASP A 138 -3.88 12.96 18.79
CA ASP A 138 -3.56 13.82 17.66
C ASP A 138 -4.79 14.22 16.85
N ASP A 139 -4.78 15.47 16.42
CA ASP A 139 -5.69 16.00 15.41
C ASP A 139 -5.20 15.58 14.02
N TYR A 140 -6.06 14.89 13.26
CA TYR A 140 -5.70 14.38 11.94
C TYR A 140 -5.36 15.49 10.93
N GLU A 141 -5.87 16.72 11.12
CA GLU A 141 -5.49 17.85 10.29
C GLU A 141 -4.01 18.22 10.54
N SER A 142 -3.58 18.32 11.79
CA SER A 142 -2.16 18.53 12.16
C SER A 142 -1.25 17.39 11.67
N VAL A 143 -1.70 16.14 11.79
CA VAL A 143 -0.93 14.98 11.26
C VAL A 143 -0.80 15.07 9.74
N ALA A 144 -1.86 15.46 9.03
CA ALA A 144 -1.82 15.63 7.59
C ALA A 144 -0.84 16.75 7.17
N ASP A 145 -0.70 17.82 7.94
CA ASP A 145 0.32 18.86 7.67
C ASP A 145 1.75 18.28 7.77
N ARG A 146 2.01 17.46 8.80
CA ARG A 146 3.31 16.76 8.94
C ARG A 146 3.55 15.79 7.78
N VAL A 147 2.51 15.11 7.30
CA VAL A 147 2.60 14.26 6.10
C VAL A 147 2.91 15.10 4.86
N MET A 148 2.29 16.27 4.69
CA MET A 148 2.59 17.18 3.58
C MET A 148 4.05 17.63 3.58
N ASP A 149 4.62 17.92 4.75
CA ASP A 149 6.04 18.25 4.90
C ASP A 149 6.95 17.07 4.52
N GLY A 150 6.56 15.85 4.93
CA GLY A 150 7.24 14.62 4.51
C GLY A 150 7.21 14.39 3.00
N ILE A 151 6.03 14.55 2.38
CA ILE A 151 5.86 14.45 0.93
C ILE A 151 6.67 15.53 0.21
N LYS A 152 6.71 16.75 0.75
CA LYS A 152 7.54 17.81 0.18
C LYS A 152 9.02 17.43 0.22
N THR A 153 9.50 16.95 1.36
CA THR A 153 10.88 16.49 1.52
C THR A 153 11.23 15.38 0.53
N LEU A 154 10.31 14.41 0.34
CA LEU A 154 10.44 13.34 -0.65
C LEU A 154 10.56 13.88 -2.08
N LEU A 155 9.71 14.83 -2.46
CA LEU A 155 9.72 15.44 -3.80
C LEU A 155 10.94 16.33 -4.05
N ASP A 156 11.44 17.00 -3.00
CA ASP A 156 12.66 17.80 -3.08
C ASP A 156 13.91 16.91 -3.22
N ALA A 157 13.91 15.72 -2.61
CA ALA A 157 14.97 14.72 -2.76
C ALA A 157 14.92 13.98 -4.11
N ASP A 158 13.72 13.75 -4.64
CA ASP A 158 13.50 13.07 -5.92
C ASP A 158 12.37 13.69 -6.72
N ALA A 159 12.74 14.60 -7.62
CA ALA A 159 11.80 15.35 -8.44
C ALA A 159 11.00 14.49 -9.45
N ASP A 160 11.50 13.27 -9.74
CA ASP A 160 10.96 12.36 -10.76
C ASP A 160 10.17 11.20 -10.18
N ILE A 161 10.12 11.04 -8.85
CA ILE A 161 9.41 9.95 -8.18
C ILE A 161 7.96 9.82 -8.63
N CYS A 162 7.25 10.94 -8.79
CA CYS A 162 5.87 10.93 -9.30
C CYS A 162 5.78 10.42 -10.75
N GLY A 163 6.78 10.72 -11.58
CA GLY A 163 6.84 10.23 -12.96
C GLY A 163 7.04 8.72 -12.99
N ARG A 164 7.98 8.20 -12.19
CA ARG A 164 8.25 6.76 -12.09
C ARG A 164 7.05 5.99 -11.54
N LYS A 165 6.38 6.50 -10.50
CA LYS A 165 5.15 5.88 -9.96
C LYS A 165 4.02 5.78 -10.99
N ASN A 166 3.79 6.86 -11.74
CA ASN A 166 2.81 6.84 -12.83
C ASN A 166 3.20 5.85 -13.93
N LEU A 167 4.49 5.72 -14.24
CA LEU A 167 4.97 4.74 -15.21
C LEU A 167 4.77 3.30 -14.73
N TYR A 168 5.05 3.04 -13.45
CA TYR A 168 4.82 1.74 -12.81
C TYR A 168 3.35 1.28 -12.91
N ILE A 169 2.40 2.19 -12.66
CA ILE A 169 0.97 1.92 -12.87
C ILE A 169 0.70 1.60 -14.35
N ARG A 170 1.24 2.38 -15.28
CA ARG A 170 1.06 2.15 -16.74
C ARG A 170 1.65 0.82 -17.22
N PHE A 171 2.64 0.30 -16.51
CA PHE A 171 3.22 -1.02 -16.78
C PHE A 171 2.49 -2.16 -16.06
N GLY A 172 1.41 -1.86 -15.32
CA GLY A 172 0.54 -2.86 -14.72
C GLY A 172 1.04 -3.36 -13.36
N CYS A 173 1.75 -2.53 -12.59
CA CYS A 173 2.12 -2.83 -11.20
C CYS A 173 2.86 -4.18 -11.03
N ARG A 174 3.90 -4.41 -11.85
CA ARG A 174 4.55 -5.73 -12.02
C ARG A 174 5.44 -6.20 -10.85
N GLY A 175 5.56 -5.41 -9.78
CA GLY A 175 6.43 -5.73 -8.64
C GLY A 175 7.91 -5.40 -8.84
N ASP A 176 8.28 -4.76 -9.94
CA ASP A 176 9.65 -4.30 -10.23
C ASP A 176 9.97 -2.92 -9.60
N TRP A 177 9.12 -2.42 -8.70
CA TRP A 177 9.40 -1.18 -7.96
C TRP A 177 10.55 -1.37 -6.95
N PRO A 178 11.45 -0.39 -6.75
CA PRO A 178 11.56 0.90 -7.45
C PRO A 178 12.36 0.86 -8.76
N ASN A 179 12.95 -0.29 -9.09
CA ASN A 179 13.85 -0.48 -10.22
C ASN A 179 13.09 -0.94 -11.48
N LEU A 180 12.34 -0.01 -12.06
CA LEU A 180 11.50 -0.27 -13.24
C LEU A 180 12.32 -0.74 -14.44
N GLN A 181 12.07 -1.96 -14.91
CA GLN A 181 12.67 -2.47 -16.14
C GLN A 181 11.78 -2.18 -17.36
N PRO A 182 12.35 -1.85 -18.53
CA PRO A 182 11.56 -1.69 -19.74
C PRO A 182 10.73 -2.95 -20.07
N PRO A 183 9.55 -2.81 -20.70
CA PRO A 183 8.77 -3.95 -21.17
C PRO A 183 9.61 -4.83 -22.12
N GLY A 184 9.68 -6.14 -21.85
CA GLY A 184 10.43 -7.10 -22.66
C GLY A 184 11.89 -7.35 -22.24
N GLU A 185 12.41 -6.61 -21.27
CA GLU A 185 13.79 -6.78 -20.77
C GLU A 185 13.88 -7.59 -19.46
N TRP A 186 12.75 -8.11 -18.95
CA TRP A 186 12.72 -8.98 -17.78
C TRP A 186 13.49 -10.28 -18.04
N LYS A 187 14.75 -10.29 -17.62
CA LYS A 187 15.56 -11.50 -17.49
C LYS A 187 15.38 -11.93 -16.04
N GLY A 188 14.42 -12.82 -15.77
CA GLY A 188 14.21 -13.32 -14.41
C GLY A 188 15.54 -13.74 -13.81
N GLU A 189 15.97 -13.07 -12.74
CA GLU A 189 17.22 -13.42 -12.08
C GLU A 189 17.01 -14.77 -11.40
N LEU A 190 17.67 -15.80 -11.95
CA LEU A 190 17.95 -17.03 -11.23
C LEU A 190 18.84 -16.63 -10.05
N GLU A 191 18.27 -16.59 -8.84
CA GLU A 191 19.07 -16.48 -7.63
C GLU A 191 20.14 -17.56 -7.60
N GLY A 192 21.39 -17.12 -7.69
CA GLY A 192 22.54 -17.65 -6.97
C GLY A 192 22.70 -19.16 -6.85
N GLY A 193 22.93 -19.85 -7.97
CA GLY A 193 23.66 -21.11 -7.94
C GLY A 193 25.17 -20.85 -7.91
N ASP A 194 25.72 -20.48 -6.76
CA ASP A 194 27.17 -20.52 -6.56
C ASP A 194 27.62 -21.98 -6.38
N ALA A 195 28.30 -22.49 -7.40
CA ALA A 195 29.24 -23.59 -7.26
C ALA A 195 30.39 -23.36 -8.25
N GLY A 196 31.11 -22.25 -8.06
CA GLY A 196 32.48 -22.15 -8.52
C GLY A 196 33.36 -23.13 -7.75
N GLY A 197 33.66 -24.28 -8.35
CA GLY A 197 34.62 -25.26 -7.83
C GLY A 197 35.48 -25.78 -8.97
N GLU A 198 36.69 -25.23 -9.05
CA GLU A 198 37.78 -25.51 -9.99
C GLU A 198 37.97 -26.98 -10.36
N ASN A 199 38.37 -27.25 -11.62
CA ASN A 199 39.47 -28.16 -11.92
C ASN A 199 39.93 -28.01 -13.38
N GLY A 200 40.95 -27.17 -13.57
CA GLY A 200 41.81 -27.19 -14.75
C GLY A 200 43.05 -28.04 -14.48
N ALA A 201 43.16 -29.13 -15.25
CA ALA A 201 44.37 -29.81 -15.74
C ALA A 201 45.65 -29.87 -14.87
N THR A 202 46.07 -31.09 -14.55
CA THR A 202 47.29 -31.71 -15.14
C THR A 202 47.19 -33.23 -15.11
#